data_AF-A0A0G1EJW2-F1
#
_entry.id   AF-A0A0G1EJW2-F1
#
_cell.length_a   1.000
_cell.length_b   1.000
_cell.length_c   1.000
_cell.angle_alpha   90.00
_cell.angle_beta   90.00
_cell.angle_gamma   90.00
#
_symmetry.space_group_name_H-M   'P 1'
#
loop_
_entity.id
_entity.type
_entity.pdbx_description
1 polymer ?
#
loop_
_entity_poly.entity_id
_entity_poly.type
_entity_poly.pdbx_seq_one_letter_code
_entity_poly.pdbx_strand_id
1 'polypeptide(L)'
;MSKAKKLIGAVALQASAMAMPLAVFAQSNIVPNEIQNNTDIVQIVRAVVRFILLIAFVLAFIFLLIGGLRWITAGGDEKSVAGARGMITAALIGLVIVLLAFAIIKLVETFFGVTIISGDLTIPTVSGS
;
A
#
# COMPACT_ATOMS: atom_id res chain seq x y z
N MET A 1 -3.86 52.16 -39.98
CA MET A 1 -3.28 50.88 -39.48
C MET A 1 -3.70 50.49 -38.05
N SER A 2 -4.56 51.24 -37.34
CA SER A 2 -4.85 50.98 -35.91
C SER A 2 -6.01 49.99 -35.63
N LYS A 3 -7.06 49.94 -36.48
CA LYS A 3 -8.23 49.06 -36.22
C LYS A 3 -7.95 47.57 -36.40
N ALA A 4 -7.06 47.20 -37.32
CA ALA A 4 -6.74 45.80 -37.62
C ALA A 4 -5.98 45.10 -36.47
N LYS A 5 -5.04 45.80 -35.80
CA LYS A 5 -4.33 45.25 -34.63
C LYS A 5 -5.24 45.08 -33.41
N LYS A 6 -6.24 45.95 -33.24
CA LYS A 6 -7.23 45.87 -32.15
C LYS A 6 -8.20 44.69 -32.31
N LEU A 7 -8.51 44.31 -33.56
CA LEU A 7 -9.37 43.17 -33.87
C LEU A 7 -8.64 41.81 -33.69
N ILE A 8 -7.36 41.72 -34.09
CA ILE A 8 -6.55 40.52 -33.87
C ILE A 8 -6.31 40.27 -32.36
N GLY A 9 -6.10 41.33 -31.59
CA GLY A 9 -6.01 41.23 -30.12
C GLY A 9 -7.31 40.80 -29.44
N ALA A 10 -8.47 41.21 -29.96
CA ALA A 10 -9.78 40.84 -29.41
C ALA A 10 -10.23 39.41 -29.76
N VAL A 11 -9.73 38.85 -30.87
CA VAL A 11 -10.00 37.45 -31.28
C VAL A 11 -9.12 36.46 -30.50
N ALA A 12 -7.86 36.81 -30.22
CA ALA A 12 -6.98 35.99 -29.38
C ALA A 12 -7.49 35.83 -27.94
N LEU A 13 -8.18 36.86 -27.43
CA LEU A 13 -8.77 36.87 -26.08
C LEU A 13 -10.07 36.06 -25.97
N GLN A 14 -10.78 35.87 -27.09
CA GLN A 14 -11.96 35.02 -27.17
C GLN A 14 -11.59 33.56 -27.45
N ALA A 15 -10.53 33.31 -28.22
CA ALA A 15 -9.98 31.97 -28.41
C ALA A 15 -9.48 31.36 -27.08
N SER A 16 -8.88 32.19 -26.22
CA SER A 16 -8.54 31.77 -24.85
C SER A 16 -9.78 31.61 -23.97
N ALA A 17 -10.81 32.45 -24.11
CA ALA A 17 -12.09 32.29 -23.40
C ALA A 17 -12.91 31.06 -23.83
N MET A 18 -12.75 30.60 -25.09
CA MET A 18 -13.42 29.41 -25.62
C MET A 18 -12.68 28.10 -25.34
N ALA A 19 -11.43 28.15 -24.85
CA ALA A 19 -10.74 26.98 -24.30
C ALA A 19 -11.09 26.71 -22.83
N MET A 20 -11.63 27.72 -22.12
CA MET A 20 -12.00 27.62 -20.70
C MET A 20 -13.13 26.62 -20.41
N PRO A 21 -14.16 26.40 -21.24
CA PRO A 21 -15.24 25.47 -20.91
C PRO A 21 -14.76 24.02 -20.81
N LEU A 22 -13.79 23.61 -21.62
CA LEU A 22 -13.24 22.24 -21.58
C LEU A 22 -12.32 22.02 -20.37
N ALA A 23 -11.69 23.08 -19.85
CA ALA A 23 -10.92 23.03 -18.61
C ALA A 23 -11.80 23.04 -17.35
N VAL A 24 -12.97 23.69 -17.40
CA VAL A 24 -13.92 23.78 -16.27
C VAL A 24 -14.58 22.43 -15.95
N PHE A 25 -14.82 21.56 -16.93
CA PHE A 25 -15.38 20.22 -16.68
C PHE A 25 -14.36 19.18 -16.20
N ALA A 26 -13.06 19.49 -16.14
CA ALA A 26 -12.05 18.59 -15.56
C ALA A 26 -11.95 18.70 -14.03
N GLN A 27 -12.61 19.69 -13.42
CA GLN A 27 -12.58 19.92 -11.98
C GLN A 27 -13.87 19.42 -11.34
N SER A 28 -14.03 18.10 -11.27
CA SER A 28 -14.94 17.46 -10.32
C SER A 28 -14.13 16.67 -9.31
N ASN A 29 -13.69 17.36 -8.27
CA ASN A 29 -13.74 16.83 -6.91
C ASN A 29 -13.70 18.02 -5.94
N ILE A 30 -14.84 18.71 -5.92
CA ILE A 30 -15.27 19.52 -4.78
C ILE A 30 -15.77 18.52 -3.75
N VAL A 31 -14.84 17.89 -3.03
CA VAL A 31 -15.14 17.37 -1.69
C VAL A 31 -14.22 18.17 -0.77
N PRO A 32 -14.77 19.05 0.08
CA PRO A 32 -13.99 19.73 1.09
C PRO A 32 -13.17 18.69 1.86
N ASN A 33 -11.91 19.02 2.16
CA ASN A 33 -11.15 18.31 3.18
C ASN A 33 -11.88 18.45 4.52
N GLU A 34 -12.86 17.59 4.73
CA GLU A 34 -13.42 17.25 6.03
C GLU A 34 -12.27 16.66 6.84
N ILE A 35 -11.74 17.43 7.80
CA ILE A 35 -10.98 16.96 8.96
C ILE A 35 -10.11 15.71 8.70
N GLN A 36 -8.99 15.83 7.98
CA GLN A 36 -8.01 14.72 7.83
C GLN A 36 -7.12 14.52 9.07
N ASN A 37 -7.63 14.80 10.27
CA ASN A 37 -6.92 14.47 11.52
C ASN A 37 -7.14 13.03 11.98
N ASN A 38 -7.96 12.24 11.27
CA ASN A 38 -8.19 10.82 11.56
C ASN A 38 -7.48 9.87 10.55
N THR A 39 -6.88 10.39 9.49
CA THR A 39 -6.14 9.61 8.50
C THR A 39 -4.73 9.25 8.94
N ASP A 40 -4.11 9.99 9.86
CA ASP A 40 -2.75 9.69 10.34
C ASP A 40 -2.69 8.40 11.16
N ILE A 41 -3.63 8.21 12.10
CA ILE A 41 -3.65 7.03 12.96
C ILE A 41 -3.84 5.77 12.11
N VAL A 42 -4.77 5.81 11.15
CA VAL A 42 -5.05 4.69 10.24
C VAL A 42 -3.84 4.40 9.33
N GLN A 43 -3.14 5.43 8.85
CA GLN A 43 -1.93 5.27 8.05
C GLN A 43 -0.75 4.70 8.86
N ILE A 44 -0.53 5.19 10.08
CA ILE A 44 0.50 4.68 10.99
C ILE A 44 0.22 3.23 11.34
N VAL A 45 -1.01 2.90 11.72
CA VAL A 45 -1.42 1.52 12.02
C VAL A 45 -1.20 0.60 10.81
N ARG A 46 -1.55 1.06 9.60
CA ARG A 46 -1.27 0.30 8.37
C ARG A 46 0.22 0.05 8.16
N ALA A 47 1.04 1.08 8.32
CA ALA A 47 2.49 0.95 8.16
C ALA A 47 3.07 -0.06 9.16
N VAL A 48 2.64 0.03 10.42
CA VAL A 48 3.04 -0.89 11.49
C VAL A 48 2.60 -2.32 11.19
N VAL A 49 1.34 -2.54 10.79
CA VAL A 49 0.83 -3.88 10.45
C VAL A 49 1.59 -4.48 9.27
N ARG A 50 1.81 -3.72 8.18
CA ARG A 50 2.62 -4.16 7.03
C ARG A 50 4.04 -4.54 7.47
N PHE A 51 4.66 -3.71 8.30
CA PHE A 51 6.02 -3.92 8.79
C PHE A 51 6.13 -5.19 9.65
N ILE A 52 5.20 -5.38 10.60
CA ILE A 52 5.16 -6.57 11.45
C ILE A 52 4.93 -7.84 10.63
N LEU A 53 4.00 -7.82 9.66
CA LEU A 53 3.73 -8.98 8.81
C LEU A 53 4.97 -9.36 7.97
N LEU A 54 5.67 -8.38 7.43
CA LEU A 54 6.91 -8.61 6.68
C LEU A 54 7.99 -9.23 7.57
N ILE A 55 8.24 -8.64 8.73
CA ILE A 55 9.23 -9.16 9.69
C ILE A 55 8.85 -10.57 10.14
N ALA A 56 7.60 -10.81 10.48
CA ALA A 56 7.12 -12.12 10.92
C ALA A 56 7.33 -13.17 9.82
N PHE A 57 7.02 -12.84 8.57
CA PHE A 57 7.26 -13.73 7.42
C PHE A 57 8.74 -14.06 7.26
N VAL A 58 9.61 -13.04 7.27
CA VAL A 58 11.06 -13.21 7.11
C VAL A 58 11.65 -14.03 8.25
N LEU A 59 11.27 -13.75 9.50
CA LEU A 59 11.73 -14.51 10.66
C LEU A 59 11.28 -15.97 10.59
N ALA A 60 10.00 -16.23 10.29
CA ALA A 60 9.49 -17.58 10.12
C ALA A 60 10.25 -18.34 9.02
N PHE A 61 10.54 -17.67 7.90
CA PHE A 61 11.32 -18.25 6.81
C PHE A 61 12.77 -18.55 7.21
N ILE A 62 13.43 -17.66 7.96
CA ILE A 62 14.79 -17.91 8.47
C ILE A 62 14.80 -19.12 9.41
N PHE A 63 13.84 -19.23 10.34
CA PHE A 63 13.74 -20.38 11.23
C PHE A 63 13.48 -21.69 10.47
N LEU A 64 12.70 -21.63 9.38
CA LEU A 64 12.50 -22.76 8.48
C LEU A 64 13.83 -23.19 7.84
N LEU A 65 14.62 -22.25 7.33
CA LEU A 65 15.92 -22.54 6.71
C LEU A 65 16.90 -23.15 7.71
N ILE A 66 16.99 -22.61 8.93
CA ILE A 66 17.87 -23.15 9.99
C ILE A 66 17.41 -24.56 10.39
N GLY A 67 16.11 -24.77 10.54
CA GLY A 67 15.55 -26.10 10.82
C GLY A 67 15.85 -27.10 9.71
N GLY A 68 15.71 -26.68 8.45
CA GLY A 68 16.03 -27.50 7.27
C GLY A 68 17.51 -27.85 7.17
N LEU A 69 18.40 -26.86 7.35
CA LEU A 69 19.85 -27.06 7.40
C LEU A 69 20.23 -28.05 8.50
N ARG A 70 19.69 -27.88 9.71
CA ARG A 70 19.93 -28.77 10.84
C ARG A 70 19.41 -30.19 10.59
N TRP A 71 18.32 -30.34 9.85
CA TRP A 71 17.80 -31.65 9.48
C TRP A 71 18.72 -32.37 8.49
N ILE A 72 19.26 -31.64 7.51
CA ILE A 72 20.23 -32.18 6.53
C ILE A 72 21.55 -32.55 7.21
N THR A 73 22.05 -31.74 8.13
CA THR A 73 23.33 -31.97 8.80
C THR A 73 23.26 -32.94 9.98
N ALA A 74 22.06 -33.36 10.41
CA ALA A 74 21.87 -34.27 11.55
C ALA A 74 22.45 -35.68 11.32
N GLY A 75 22.76 -36.06 10.08
CA GLY A 75 23.54 -37.27 9.79
C GLY A 75 22.92 -38.60 10.24
N GLY A 76 21.62 -38.63 10.58
CA GLY A 76 20.92 -39.82 11.06
C GLY A 76 20.82 -39.97 12.58
N ASP A 77 21.37 -39.04 13.38
CA ASP A 77 21.11 -39.01 14.82
C ASP A 77 19.63 -38.67 15.08
N GLU A 78 18.89 -39.64 15.61
CA GLU A 78 17.44 -39.54 15.84
C GLU A 78 17.07 -38.34 16.72
N LYS A 79 17.89 -38.02 17.72
CA LYS A 79 17.64 -36.87 18.60
C LYS A 79 17.77 -35.55 17.85
N SER A 80 18.81 -35.42 17.02
CA SER A 80 19.05 -34.23 16.20
C SER A 80 18.00 -34.08 15.09
N VAL A 81 17.59 -35.18 14.47
CA VAL A 81 16.50 -35.21 13.47
C VAL A 81 15.17 -34.81 14.10
N ALA A 82 14.84 -35.34 15.29
CA ALA A 82 13.61 -35.00 16.00
C ALA A 82 13.57 -33.51 16.37
N GLY A 83 14.67 -32.95 16.89
CA GLY A 83 14.79 -31.53 17.19
C GLY A 83 14.63 -30.63 15.94
N ALA A 84 15.25 -31.02 14.83
CA ALA A 84 15.15 -30.29 13.56
C ALA A 84 13.72 -30.31 12.98
N ARG A 85 13.05 -31.47 13.04
CA ARG A 85 11.63 -31.60 12.63
C ARG A 85 10.71 -30.73 13.49
N GLY A 86 10.93 -30.68 14.80
CA GLY A 86 10.20 -29.79 15.70
C GLY A 86 10.36 -28.31 15.32
N MET A 87 11.58 -27.91 14.96
CA MET A 87 11.86 -26.55 14.49
C MET A 87 11.18 -26.22 13.15
N ILE A 88 11.25 -27.14 12.18
CA ILE A 88 10.61 -26.98 10.86
C ILE A 88 9.08 -26.87 11.00
N THR A 89 8.47 -27.77 11.80
CA THR A 89 7.02 -27.76 12.01
C THR A 89 6.56 -26.48 12.70
N ALA A 90 7.28 -26.01 13.72
CA ALA A 90 6.99 -24.73 14.36
C ALA A 90 7.12 -23.55 13.38
N ALA A 91 8.16 -23.53 12.54
CA ALA A 91 8.36 -22.50 11.53
C ALA A 91 7.25 -22.51 10.46
N LEU A 92 6.81 -23.69 10.01
CA LEU A 92 5.70 -23.84 9.08
C LEU A 92 4.38 -23.36 9.68
N ILE A 93 4.09 -23.70 10.93
CA ILE A 93 2.90 -23.21 11.63
C ILE A 93 2.92 -21.69 11.72
N GLY A 94 4.06 -21.10 12.10
CA GLY A 94 4.23 -19.65 12.12
C GLY A 94 3.98 -19.01 10.75
N LEU A 95 4.52 -19.59 9.68
CA LEU A 95 4.30 -19.12 8.31
C LEU A 95 2.82 -19.19 7.91
N VAL A 96 2.15 -20.30 8.21
CA VAL A 96 0.71 -20.48 7.94
C VAL A 96 -0.12 -19.43 8.68
N ILE A 97 0.20 -19.14 9.94
CA ILE A 97 -0.50 -18.11 10.72
C ILE A 97 -0.33 -16.73 10.07
N VAL A 98 0.86 -16.36 9.61
CA VAL A 98 1.12 -15.08 8.93
C VAL A 98 0.31 -14.99 7.63
N LEU A 99 0.28 -16.06 6.84
CA LEU A 99 -0.51 -16.10 5.60
C LEU A 99 -2.02 -16.02 5.87
N LEU A 100 -2.51 -16.69 6.90
CA LEU A 100 -3.91 -16.61 7.33
C LEU A 100 -4.27 -15.20 7.80
N ALA A 101 -3.41 -14.55 8.58
CA ALA A 101 -3.62 -13.17 9.01
C ALA A 101 -3.74 -12.23 7.80
N PHE A 102 -2.85 -12.37 6.82
CA PHE A 102 -2.95 -11.60 5.57
C PHE A 102 -4.24 -11.88 4.81
N ALA A 103 -4.63 -13.15 4.67
CA ALA A 103 -5.86 -13.55 3.99
C ALA A 103 -7.11 -12.99 4.68
N ILE A 104 -7.17 -13.04 6.01
CA ILE A 104 -8.27 -12.46 6.79
C ILE A 104 -8.34 -10.95 6.57
N ILE A 105 -7.22 -10.24 6.58
CA ILE A 105 -7.24 -8.79 6.36
C ILE A 105 -7.75 -8.46 4.96
N LYS A 106 -7.32 -9.19 3.93
CA LYS A 106 -7.85 -9.06 2.56
C LYS A 106 -9.34 -9.35 2.45
N LEU A 107 -9.81 -10.33 3.23
CA LEU A 107 -11.23 -10.66 3.31
C LEU A 107 -12.02 -9.49 3.89
N VAL A 108 -11.55 -8.91 4.99
CA VAL A 108 -12.15 -7.71 5.61
C VAL A 108 -12.14 -6.52 4.65
N GLU A 109 -11.03 -6.29 3.94
CA GLU A 109 -10.97 -5.22 2.93
C GLU A 109 -12.08 -5.36 1.88
N THR A 110 -12.32 -6.58 1.42
CA THR A 110 -13.30 -6.88 0.37
C THR A 110 -14.73 -6.76 0.87
N PHE A 111 -15.04 -7.27 2.07
CA PHE A 111 -16.40 -7.24 2.62
C PHE A 111 -16.84 -5.86 3.08
N PHE A 112 -15.95 -5.08 3.67
CA PHE A 112 -16.27 -3.76 4.22
C PHE A 112 -15.93 -2.61 3.27
N GLY A 113 -15.32 -2.91 2.11
CA GLY A 113 -14.91 -1.90 1.14
C GLY A 113 -13.84 -0.94 1.66
N VAL A 114 -13.11 -1.34 2.69
CA VAL A 114 -12.06 -0.53 3.33
C VAL A 114 -10.70 -0.98 2.85
N THR A 115 -9.80 -0.03 2.66
CA THR A 115 -8.42 -0.35 2.29
C THR A 115 -7.56 -0.27 3.53
N ILE A 116 -6.93 -1.36 3.95
CA ILE A 116 -6.14 -1.49 5.20
C ILE A 116 -4.65 -1.73 4.90
N ILE A 117 -4.34 -2.55 3.91
CA ILE A 117 -2.98 -2.94 3.48
C ILE A 117 -2.79 -2.67 1.97
N SER A 118 -3.83 -2.28 1.24
CA SER A 118 -3.76 -2.15 -0.23
C SER A 118 -3.68 -0.70 -0.75
N GLY A 119 -3.72 0.30 0.12
CA GLY A 119 -3.83 1.68 -0.34
C GLY A 119 -2.53 2.17 -0.93
N ASP A 120 -2.67 2.83 -2.06
CA ASP A 120 -1.64 3.52 -2.80
C ASP A 120 -1.08 4.68 -1.97
N LEU A 121 0.19 4.99 -2.23
CA LEU A 121 0.82 6.21 -1.76
C LEU A 121 0.26 7.36 -2.58
N THR A 122 -0.87 7.93 -2.16
CA THR A 122 -1.26 9.26 -2.63
C THR A 122 -0.26 10.24 -2.04
N ILE A 123 0.73 10.65 -2.83
CA ILE A 123 1.64 11.73 -2.45
C ILE A 123 0.75 12.97 -2.28
N PRO A 124 0.66 13.58 -1.09
CA PRO A 124 0.00 14.86 -0.96
C PRO A 124 0.83 15.87 -1.77
N THR A 125 0.31 16.25 -2.92
CA THR A 125 0.81 17.40 -3.64
C THR A 125 0.42 18.61 -2.80
N VAL A 126 1.41 19.34 -2.30
CA VAL A 126 1.19 20.64 -1.67
C VAL A 126 0.67 21.60 -2.74
N SER A 127 -0.65 21.63 -2.93
CA SER A 127 -1.35 22.70 -3.62
C SER A 127 -1.96 23.59 -2.54
N GLY A 128 -1.15 24.53 -2.09
CA GLY A 128 -1.54 25.57 -1.15
C GLY A 128 -0.66 26.77 -1.37
N SER A 129 -1.22 27.77 -2.08
CA SER A 129 -0.76 29.14 -2.34
C SER A 129 0.58 29.34 -3.08
#